data_AF-A0A3A9ES18-F1
#
_entry.id   AF-A0A3A9ES18-F1
#
_cell.length_a   1.000
_cell.length_b   1.000
_cell.length_c   1.000
_cell.angle_alpha   90.00
_cell.angle_beta   90.00
_cell.angle_gamma   90.00
#
_symmetry.space_group_name_H-M   'P 1'
#
loop_
_entity.id
_entity.type
_entity.pdbx_description
1 polymer ?
#
loop_
_entity_poly.entity_id
_entity_poly.type
_entity_poly.pdbx_seq_one_letter_code
_entity_poly.pdbx_strand_id
1 'polypeptide(L)' 'MSMFHSFDINASGLTAEQYRMDIISGNIANANTTRTEDGTPYRRKVVTFTEKG' A
#
# COMPACT_ATOMS: atom_id res chain seq x y z
N MET A 1 -3.63 30.41 4.61
CA MET A 1 -2.65 29.42 4.09
C MET A 1 -2.39 28.23 5.02
N SER A 2 -2.65 28.29 6.33
CA SER A 2 -2.45 27.13 7.24
C SER A 2 -3.47 26.00 7.05
N MET A 3 -4.77 26.31 6.86
CA MET A 3 -5.79 25.26 6.71
C MET A 3 -5.61 24.40 5.45
N PHE A 4 -5.27 24.99 4.31
CA PHE A 4 -5.05 24.24 3.07
C PHE A 4 -3.87 23.26 3.19
N HIS A 5 -2.79 23.67 3.84
CA HIS A 5 -1.64 22.78 4.11
C HIS A 5 -2.02 21.60 5.01
N SER A 6 -2.84 21.82 6.03
CA SER A 6 -3.37 20.72 6.86
C SER A 6 -4.23 19.75 6.05
N PHE A 7 -5.05 20.23 5.12
CA PHE A 7 -5.81 19.34 4.23
C PHE A 7 -4.91 18.52 3.32
N ASP A 8 -3.84 19.11 2.77
CA ASP A 8 -2.88 18.40 1.92
C ASP A 8 -2.18 17.26 2.68
N ILE A 9 -1.78 17.51 3.93
CA ILE A 9 -1.19 16.47 4.80
C ILE A 9 -2.17 15.33 5.01
N ASN A 10 -3.40 15.64 5.42
CA ASN A 10 -4.42 14.62 5.66
C ASN A 10 -4.76 13.83 4.39
N ALA A 11 -4.88 14.51 3.25
CA ALA A 11 -5.14 13.87 1.96
C ALA A 11 -4.01 12.89 1.58
N SER A 12 -2.74 13.33 1.71
CA SER A 12 -1.58 12.47 1.44
C SER A 12 -1.52 11.24 2.36
N GLY A 13 -1.86 11.42 3.65
CA GLY A 13 -1.92 10.32 4.62
C GLY A 13 -3.04 9.34 4.32
N LEU A 14 -4.22 9.83 3.93
CA LEU A 14 -5.35 8.99 3.55
C LEU A 14 -5.04 8.15 2.32
N THR A 15 -4.43 8.75 1.29
CA THR A 15 -4.00 8.02 0.09
C THR A 15 -2.94 6.98 0.41
N ALA A 16 -1.98 7.29 1.29
CA ALA A 16 -0.98 6.32 1.74
C ALA A 16 -1.62 5.12 2.45
N GLU A 17 -2.54 5.35 3.38
CA GLU A 17 -3.22 4.25 4.08
C GLU A 17 -4.16 3.44 3.18
N GLN A 18 -4.82 4.07 2.21
CA GLN A 18 -5.57 3.37 1.18
C GLN A 18 -4.67 2.40 0.40
N TYR A 19 -3.50 2.87 -0.04
CA TYR A 19 -2.53 2.02 -0.74
C TYR A 19 -2.03 0.86 0.15
N ARG A 20 -1.79 1.11 1.45
CA ARG A 20 -1.44 0.03 2.39
C ARG A 20 -2.56 -1.01 2.49
N MET A 21 -3.82 -0.59 2.55
CA MET A 21 -4.96 -1.51 2.58
C MET A 21 -5.03 -2.37 1.32
N ASP A 22 -4.81 -1.78 0.14
CA ASP A 22 -4.81 -2.52 -1.13
C ASP A 22 -3.73 -3.61 -1.16
N ILE A 23 -2.53 -3.30 -0.66
CA ILE A 23 -1.44 -4.28 -0.57
C ILE A 23 -1.74 -5.39 0.44
N ILE A 24 -2.32 -5.06 1.60
CA ILE A 24 -2.75 -6.06 2.58
C ILE A 24 -3.83 -6.96 1.99
N SER A 25 -4.83 -6.39 1.32
CA SER A 25 -5.90 -7.13 0.65
C SER A 25 -5.33 -8.09 -0.40
N GLY A 26 -4.40 -7.62 -1.23
CA GLY A 26 -3.70 -8.45 -2.20
C GLY A 26 -2.90 -9.59 -1.56
N ASN A 27 -2.24 -9.34 -0.42
CA ASN A 27 -1.54 -10.38 0.31
C ASN A 27 -2.50 -11.46 0.85
N ILE A 28 -3.65 -11.04 1.39
CA ILE A 28 -4.68 -11.96 1.90
C ILE A 28 -5.24 -12.80 0.75
N ALA A 29 -5.59 -12.16 -0.37
CA ALA A 29 -6.13 -12.83 -1.55
C ALA A 29 -5.17 -13.90 -2.11
N ASN A 30 -3.86 -13.70 -1.97
CA ASN A 30 -2.83 -14.60 -2.47
C ASN A 30 -2.15 -15.44 -1.39
N ALA A 31 -2.66 -15.46 -0.16
CA ALA A 31 -2.02 -16.11 0.98
C ALA A 31 -1.75 -17.61 0.76
N ASN A 32 -2.59 -18.27 -0.04
CA ASN A 32 -2.49 -19.70 -0.35
C ASN A 32 -1.95 -19.99 -1.76
N THR A 33 -1.50 -18.97 -2.49
CA THR A 33 -1.02 -19.13 -3.86
C THR A 33 0.38 -19.74 -3.87
N THR A 34 0.47 -21.02 -4.26
CA THR A 34 1.74 -21.77 -4.33
C THR A 34 2.39 -21.77 -5.72
N ARG A 35 1.69 -21.25 -6.73
CA ARG A 35 2.15 -21.14 -8.11
C ARG A 35 1.71 -19.81 -8.71
N THR A 36 2.66 -18.88 -8.86
CA THR A 36 2.51 -17.66 -9.65
C THR A 36 2.73 -17.95 -11.14
N GLU A 37 2.59 -16.94 -12.00
CA GLU A 37 2.91 -17.05 -13.44
C GLU A 37 4.36 -17.52 -13.68
N ASP A 38 5.29 -17.09 -12.82
CA ASP A 38 6.70 -17.52 -12.82
C ASP A 38 6.93 -18.90 -12.17
N GLY A 39 5.86 -19.58 -11.73
CA GLY A 39 5.92 -20.92 -11.13
C GLY A 39 6.32 -20.97 -9.65
N THR A 40 6.58 -19.81 -9.01
CA THR A 40 7.03 -19.74 -7.61
C THR A 40 5.87 -19.51 -6.63
N PRO A 41 6.01 -19.81 -5.33
CA PRO A 41 5.03 -19.42 -4.32
C PRO A 41 4.93 -17.89 -4.17
N TYR A 42 3.72 -17.41 -3.85
CA TYR A 42 3.50 -16.00 -3.60
C TYR A 42 4.34 -15.50 -2.42
N ARG A 43 4.95 -14.32 -2.59
CA ARG A 43 5.68 -13.62 -1.53
C ARG A 43 4.92 -12.37 -1.14
N ARG A 44 4.65 -12.23 0.17
CA ARG A 44 3.95 -11.06 0.71
C ARG A 44 4.68 -9.77 0.34
N LYS A 45 3.91 -8.76 -0.04
CA LYS A 45 4.39 -7.40 -0.33
C LYS A 45 4.26 -6.53 0.92
N VAL A 46 5.22 -5.63 1.15
CA VAL A 46 5.22 -4.70 2.29
C VAL A 46 5.49 -3.30 1.78
N VAL A 47 4.69 -2.35 2.24
CA VAL A 47 4.81 -0.95 1.85
C VAL A 47 5.79 -0.22 2.77
N THR A 48 6.65 0.60 2.18
CA THR A 48 7.48 1.59 2.88
C THR A 48 7.15 2.96 2.34
N PHE A 49 6.84 3.92 3.21
CA PHE A 49 6.54 5.29 2.82
C PHE A 49 7.78 6.17 2.98
N THR A 50 7.91 7.15 2.09
CA THR A 50 8.96 8.18 2.14
C THR A 50 8.32 9.55 1.98
N GLU A 51 9.05 10.59 2.36
CA GLU A 51 8.63 11.96 2.07
C GLU A 51 8.50 12.18 0.56
N LYS A 52 7.56 13.04 0.18
CA LYS A 52 7.42 13.54 -1.18
C LYS A 52 8.54 14.55 -1.42
N GLY A 53 9.55 14.15 -2.20
CA GLY A 53 10.67 15.01 -2.59
C GLY A 53 10.30 16.15 -3.52
#